data_AF-A0A398D6B5-F1
#
_entry.id   AF-A0A398D6B5-F1
#
_cell.length_a   1.000
_cell.length_b   1.000
_cell.length_c   1.000
_cell.angle_alpha   90.00
_cell.angle_beta   90.00
_cell.angle_gamma   90.00
#
_symmetry.space_group_name_H-M   'P 1'
#
loop_
_entity.id
_entity.type
_entity.pdbx_description
1 polymer ?
#
loop_
_entity_poly.entity_id
_entity_poly.type
_entity_poly.pdbx_seq_one_letter_code
_entity_poly.pdbx_strand_id
1 'polypeptide(L)' 'VHRLGLNVPVIAIHTVDYPSPARRPAYSVLADRKFELEQLNSMRPWEDALDDCLLRYREELFRG' A
#
# COMPACT_ATOMS: atom_id res chain seq x y z
N VAL A 1 5.32 9.36 1.56
CA VAL A 1 5.93 10.71 1.54
C VAL A 1 5.07 11.74 2.26
N HIS A 2 3.87 12.10 1.79
CA HIS A 2 3.01 13.09 2.46
C HIS A 2 2.66 12.74 3.92
N ARG A 3 2.22 11.50 4.20
CA ARG A 3 1.92 11.03 5.57
C ARG A 3 3.15 11.04 6.51
N LEU A 4 4.36 11.04 5.96
CA LEU A 4 5.61 11.15 6.71
C LEU A 4 6.16 12.59 6.79
N GLY A 5 5.43 13.58 6.25
CA GLY A 5 5.88 14.97 6.18
C GLY A 5 7.05 15.21 5.20
N LEU A 6 7.34 14.25 4.32
CA LEU A 6 8.43 14.37 3.34
C LEU A 6 7.97 15.18 2.13
N ASN A 7 8.72 16.22 1.78
CA ASN A 7 8.48 17.04 0.60
C ASN A 7 9.19 16.45 -0.63
N VAL A 8 8.70 15.30 -1.12
CA VAL A 8 9.22 14.63 -2.32
C VAL A 8 8.09 14.53 -3.34
N PRO A 9 8.26 15.07 -4.57
CA PRO A 9 7.23 14.99 -5.60
C PRO A 9 7.05 13.55 -6.08
N VAL A 10 5.80 13.13 -6.25
CA VAL A 10 5.42 11.84 -6.82
C VAL A 10 4.69 12.08 -8.14
N ILE A 11 5.25 11.56 -9.23
CA ILE A 11 4.74 11.76 -10.59
C ILE A 11 4.22 10.43 -11.11
N ALA A 12 2.97 10.39 -11.56
CA ALA A 12 2.38 9.20 -12.17
C ALA A 12 2.99 8.93 -13.55
N ILE A 13 3.25 7.66 -13.86
CA ILE A 13 3.81 7.18 -15.14
C ILE A 13 3.04 5.95 -15.64
N HIS A 14 3.20 5.60 -16.91
CA HIS A 14 2.68 4.35 -17.45
C HIS A 14 3.61 3.17 -17.19
N THR A 15 3.07 1.95 -17.16
CA THR A 15 3.86 0.72 -16.99
C THR A 15 4.96 0.58 -18.04
N VAL A 16 4.75 1.09 -19.26
CA VAL A 16 5.73 1.04 -20.35
C VAL A 16 6.94 1.93 -20.11
N ASP A 17 6.80 2.98 -19.29
CA ASP A 17 7.88 3.91 -18.94
C ASP A 17 8.86 3.27 -17.93
N TYR A 18 8.46 2.16 -17.28
CA TYR A 18 9.28 1.39 -16.35
C TYR A 18 9.11 -0.12 -16.57
N PRO A 19 9.76 -0.70 -17.61
CA PRO A 19 9.59 -2.10 -17.95
C PRO A 19 10.21 -3.02 -16.90
N SER A 20 9.47 -4.06 -16.49
CA SER A 20 9.97 -5.10 -15.59
C SER A 20 9.95 -6.48 -16.27
N PRO A 21 10.91 -7.38 -15.96
CA PRO A 21 10.93 -8.73 -16.55
C PRO A 21 9.66 -9.56 -16.30
N ALA A 22 9.05 -9.39 -15.11
CA ALA A 22 7.81 -10.05 -14.77
C ALA A 22 6.59 -9.27 -15.29
N ARG A 23 5.61 -9.98 -15.86
CA ARG A 23 4.32 -9.41 -16.24
C ARG A 23 3.51 -9.04 -15.00
N ARG A 24 2.92 -7.84 -14.99
CA ARG A 24 2.07 -7.34 -13.92
C ARG A 24 0.63 -7.17 -14.40
N PRO A 25 -0.37 -7.73 -13.71
CA PRO A 25 -1.77 -7.44 -14.00
C PRO A 25 -2.07 -5.95 -13.85
N ALA A 26 -2.93 -5.41 -14.72
CA ALA A 26 -3.40 -4.03 -14.59
C ALA A 26 -4.34 -3.82 -13.38
N TYR A 27 -5.00 -4.89 -12.92
CA TYR A 27 -5.90 -4.89 -11.79
C TYR A 27 -5.65 -6.12 -10.93
N SER A 28 -5.31 -5.91 -9.66
CA SER A 28 -4.96 -6.98 -8.71
C SER A 28 -5.67 -6.84 -7.36
N VAL A 29 -6.82 -6.15 -7.33
CA VAL A 29 -7.65 -6.06 -6.12
C VAL A 29 -8.29 -7.43 -5.85
N LEU A 30 -8.20 -7.89 -4.61
CA LEU A 30 -8.78 -9.16 -4.17
C LEU A 30 -10.03 -8.89 -3.35
N ALA A 31 -11.07 -9.68 -3.59
CA ALA A 31 -12.27 -9.66 -2.76
C ALA A 31 -12.04 -10.42 -1.45
N ASP A 32 -12.58 -9.93 -0.35
CA ASP A 32 -12.55 -10.56 0.97
C ASP A 32 -13.76 -11.49 1.21
N ARG A 33 -14.42 -11.94 0.13
CA ARG A 33 -15.67 -12.73 0.17
C ARG A 33 -15.63 -13.94 1.10
N LYS A 34 -14.49 -14.63 1.19
CA LYS A 34 -14.35 -15.77 2.11
C LYS A 34 -14.47 -15.33 3.58
N PHE A 35 -13.98 -14.16 3.94
CA PHE A 35 -14.03 -13.66 5.31
C PHE A 35 -15.46 -13.31 5.69
N GLU A 36 -16.20 -12.69 4.77
CA GLU A 36 -17.63 -12.43 4.94
C GLU A 36 -18.44 -13.71 5.18
N LEU A 37 -18.19 -14.75 4.38
CA LEU A 37 -18.89 -16.03 4.48
C LEU A 37 -18.61 -16.75 5.81
N GLU A 38 -17.37 -16.66 6.29
CA GLU A 38 -16.94 -17.26 7.56
C GLU A 38 -17.22 -16.35 8.78
N GLN A 39 -17.95 -15.24 8.58
CA GLN A 39 -18.27 -14.25 9.64
C GLN A 39 -17.04 -13.75 10.39
N LEU A 40 -15.91 -13.68 9.69
CA LEU A 40 -14.69 -13.06 10.20
C LEU A 40 -14.78 -11.54 10.06
N ASN A 41 -13.98 -10.83 10.84
CA ASN A 41 -13.84 -9.40 10.66
C ASN A 41 -13.34 -9.10 9.24
N SER A 42 -14.03 -8.19 8.55
CA SER A 42 -13.55 -7.66 7.27
C SER A 42 -12.24 -6.92 7.48
N MET A 43 -11.46 -6.83 6.40
CA MET A 43 -10.22 -6.08 6.42
C MET A 43 -10.54 -4.60 6.63
N ARG A 44 -9.84 -3.98 7.59
CA ARG A 44 -9.90 -2.52 7.74
C ARG A 44 -9.43 -1.81 6.45
N PRO A 45 -9.84 -0.55 6.22
CA PRO A 45 -9.26 0.28 5.16
C PRO A 45 -7.73 0.27 5.21
N TRP A 46 -7.08 0.21 4.04
CA TRP A 46 -5.63 0.11 3.97
C TRP A 46 -4.93 1.37 4.48
N GLU A 47 -5.61 2.52 4.41
CA GLU A 47 -5.16 3.80 4.91
C GLU A 47 -4.92 3.76 6.42
N ASP A 48 -5.88 3.23 7.18
CA ASP A 48 -5.78 3.09 8.64
C ASP A 48 -4.65 2.12 9.00
N ALA A 49 -4.52 1.03 8.22
CA ALA A 49 -3.44 0.07 8.40
C ALA A 49 -2.05 0.66 8.12
N LEU A 50 -1.96 1.53 7.11
CA LEU A 50 -0.74 2.25 6.79
C LEU A 50 -0.38 3.24 7.90
N ASP A 51 -1.35 3.99 8.44
CA ASP A 51 -1.10 4.94 9.52
C ASP A 51 -0.51 4.27 10.76
N ASP A 52 -1.09 3.14 11.19
CA ASP A 52 -0.55 2.33 12.28
C ASP A 52 0.87 1.84 11.99
N CYS A 53 1.14 1.41 10.76
CA CYS A 53 2.45 0.92 10.34
C CYS A 53 3.49 2.05 10.40
N LEU A 54 3.17 3.22 9.83
CA LEU A 54 4.06 4.37 9.83
C LEU A 54 4.32 4.89 11.24
N LEU A 55 3.31 4.87 12.12
CA LEU A 55 3.47 5.22 13.53
C LEU A 55 4.38 4.23 14.26
N ARG A 56 4.17 2.92 14.04
CA ARG A 56 4.93 1.86 14.70
C ARG A 56 6.41 1.86 14.32
N TYR A 57 6.72 2.08 13.05
CA TYR A 57 8.08 1.95 12.50
C TYR A 57 8.76 3.29 12.22
N ARG A 58 8.26 4.39 12.79
CA ARG A 58 8.73 5.74 12.48
C ARG A 58 10.23 5.86 12.67
N GLU A 59 10.74 5.50 13.84
CA GLU A 59 12.15 5.68 14.20
C GLU A 59 13.08 4.81 13.34
N GLU A 60 12.66 3.61 12.95
CA GLU A 60 13.42 2.75 12.03
C GLU A 60 13.43 3.30 10.60
N LEU A 61 12.30 3.83 10.12
CA LEU A 61 12.20 4.42 8.78
C LEU A 61 13.07 5.68 8.61
N PHE A 62 13.36 6.39 9.71
CA PHE A 62 14.25 7.56 9.73
C PHE A 62 15.70 7.22 10.10
N ARG A 63 16.01 5.95 10.39
CA ARG A 63 17.37 5.49 10.61
C ARG A 63 18.03 5.25 9.24
N GLY A 64 18.78 6.24 8.78
CA GLY A 64 19.63 6.14 7.59
C GLY A 64 20.74 5.12 7.74
#